data_AF-A0A958JHX7-F1
#
_entry.id   AF-A0A958JHX7-F1
#
_cell.length_a   1.000
_cell.length_b   1.000
_cell.length_c   1.000
_cell.angle_alpha   90.00
_cell.angle_beta   90.00
_cell.angle_gamma   90.00
#
_symmetry.space_group_name_H-M   'P 1'
#
loop_
_entity.id
_entity.type
_entity.pdbx_description
1 polymer ?
#
loop_
_entity_poly.entity_id
_entity_poly.type
_entity_poly.pdbx_seq_one_letter_code
_entity_poly.pdbx_strand_id
1 'polypeptide(L)'
;MIIHPDKALFAQANSLPAIPVCEHYAGSERLISKSFELQNEFGPIFDITCDLEDGAAAGDERRHATMVVDMLRSDANRFKQAGVRIHGPESGVWEAELDVVLTGVGDVVAYIT
;
A
#
# COMPACT_ATOMS: atom_id res chain seq x y z
N MET A 1 -43.29 9.00 -15.45
CA MET A 1 -42.23 8.15 -14.87
C MET A 1 -41.06 9.06 -14.55
N ILE A 2 -40.62 9.15 -13.29
CA ILE A 2 -39.46 9.98 -12.91
C ILE A 2 -38.21 9.15 -13.18
N ILE A 3 -37.28 9.66 -13.98
CA ILE A 3 -36.00 8.97 -14.28
C ILE A 3 -35.01 9.29 -13.14
N HIS A 4 -34.31 8.28 -12.64
CA HIS A 4 -33.29 8.44 -11.61
C HIS A 4 -32.10 9.26 -12.14
N PRO A 5 -31.51 10.20 -11.37
CA PRO A 5 -30.38 11.01 -11.80
C PRO A 5 -29.20 10.21 -12.37
N ASP A 6 -28.82 9.08 -11.76
CA ASP A 6 -27.75 8.19 -12.29
C ASP A 6 -28.01 7.68 -13.71
N LYS A 7 -29.28 7.67 -14.15
CA LYS A 7 -29.69 7.25 -15.50
C LYS A 7 -29.97 8.42 -16.43
N ALA A 8 -30.14 9.63 -15.89
CA ALA A 8 -30.50 10.83 -16.63
C ALA A 8 -29.30 11.76 -16.89
N LEU A 9 -28.34 11.79 -15.98
CA LEU A 9 -27.15 12.64 -16.08
C LEU A 9 -26.11 11.99 -16.98
N PHE A 10 -25.44 12.83 -17.78
CA PHE A 10 -24.33 12.40 -18.63
C PHE A 10 -23.15 11.97 -17.75
N ALA A 11 -22.78 10.69 -17.78
CA ALA A 11 -21.56 10.22 -17.12
C ALA A 11 -20.34 10.74 -17.90
N GLN A 12 -19.75 11.84 -17.44
CA GLN A 12 -18.47 12.32 -17.96
C GLN A 12 -17.36 11.44 -17.37
N ALA A 13 -16.79 10.58 -18.21
CA ALA A 13 -15.66 9.68 -17.95
C ALA A 13 -15.96 8.44 -17.09
N ASN A 14 -15.06 7.45 -17.20
CA ASN A 14 -15.03 6.26 -16.36
C ASN A 14 -15.01 6.67 -14.88
N SER A 15 -15.75 5.96 -14.03
CA SER A 15 -15.66 6.15 -12.59
C SER A 15 -14.21 5.94 -12.15
N LEU A 16 -13.62 6.95 -11.51
CA LEU A 16 -12.34 6.76 -10.84
C LEU A 16 -12.53 5.76 -9.68
N PRO A 17 -11.50 4.97 -9.35
CA PRO A 17 -11.55 4.14 -8.16
C PRO A 17 -11.82 5.01 -6.93
N ALA A 18 -12.75 4.58 -6.09
CA ALA A 18 -12.92 5.16 -4.77
C ALA A 18 -11.76 4.67 -3.89
N ILE A 19 -10.83 5.56 -3.57
CA ILE A 19 -9.71 5.29 -2.66
C ILE A 19 -10.02 5.84 -1.25
N PRO A 20 -9.45 5.26 -0.19
CA PRO A 20 -9.49 5.86 1.13
C PRO A 20 -8.97 7.30 1.14
N VAL A 21 -9.53 8.13 2.03
CA VAL A 21 -9.16 9.55 2.14
C VAL A 21 -7.87 9.79 2.92
N CYS A 22 -7.35 8.75 3.55
CA CYS A 22 -6.16 8.77 4.39
C CYS A 22 -5.23 7.64 3.99
N GLU A 23 -3.95 7.96 3.92
CA GLU A 23 -2.86 7.01 3.73
C GLU A 23 -1.92 7.12 4.93
N HIS A 24 -1.70 6.01 5.62
CA HIS A 24 -0.92 5.96 6.85
C HIS A 24 0.44 5.30 6.60
N TYR A 25 1.52 6.04 6.83
CA TYR A 25 2.89 5.57 6.62
C TYR A 25 3.45 4.84 7.84
N ALA A 26 4.10 3.70 7.59
CA ALA A 26 4.81 2.93 8.61
C ALA A 26 6.10 2.31 8.06
N GLY A 27 7.25 2.76 8.57
CA GLY A 27 8.58 2.31 8.14
C GLY A 27 9.27 1.32 9.09
N SER A 28 8.54 0.58 9.92
CA SER A 28 9.13 -0.48 10.75
C SER A 28 8.12 -1.58 11.01
N GLU A 29 8.58 -2.82 11.17
CA GLU A 29 7.73 -3.99 11.45
C GLU A 29 6.73 -3.73 12.59
N ARG A 30 7.20 -3.13 13.68
CA ARG A 30 6.38 -2.76 14.83
C ARG A 30 5.26 -1.79 14.46
N LEU A 31 5.57 -0.76 13.67
CA LEU A 31 4.56 0.22 13.27
C LEU A 31 3.61 -0.36 12.23
N ILE A 32 4.10 -1.13 11.26
CA ILE A 32 3.26 -1.80 10.25
C ILE A 32 2.26 -2.74 10.94
N SER A 33 2.72 -3.54 11.90
CA SER A 33 1.84 -4.42 12.69
C SER A 33 0.76 -3.63 13.43
N LYS A 34 1.13 -2.54 14.10
CA LYS A 34 0.15 -1.65 14.76
C LYS A 34 -0.82 -1.00 13.78
N SER A 35 -0.37 -0.67 12.57
CA SER A 35 -1.23 -0.12 11.52
C SER A 35 -2.26 -1.14 11.05
N PHE A 36 -1.86 -2.41 10.90
CA PHE A 36 -2.80 -3.50 10.61
C PHE A 36 -3.81 -3.71 11.74
N GLU A 37 -3.36 -3.71 13.00
CA GLU A 37 -4.27 -3.77 14.16
C GLU A 37 -5.28 -2.63 14.13
N LEU A 38 -4.82 -1.40 13.87
CA LEU A 38 -5.66 -0.22 13.79
C LEU A 38 -6.67 -0.28 12.63
N GLN A 39 -6.25 -0.76 11.46
CA GLN A 39 -7.13 -0.95 10.31
C GLN A 39 -8.15 -2.08 10.58
N ASN A 40 -7.76 -3.11 11.34
CA ASN A 40 -8.67 -4.17 11.78
C ASN A 40 -9.74 -3.67 12.77
N GLU A 41 -9.43 -2.66 13.58
CA GLU A 41 -10.37 -2.02 14.51
C GLU A 41 -11.34 -1.05 13.79
N PHE A 42 -10.81 -0.14 12.97
CA PHE A 42 -11.63 0.90 12.30
C PHE A 42 -12.22 0.46 10.97
N GLY A 43 -11.74 -0.65 10.41
CA GLY A 43 -12.03 -1.08 9.06
C GLY A 43 -11.16 -0.39 7.99
N PRO A 44 -11.42 -0.69 6.71
CA PRO A 44 -10.64 -0.26 5.56
C PRO A 44 -10.83 1.24 5.19
N ILE A 45 -10.82 2.13 6.18
CA ILE A 45 -11.07 3.58 6.00
C ILE A 45 -9.81 4.39 5.69
N PHE A 46 -8.64 3.76 5.75
CA PHE A 46 -7.34 4.30 5.38
C PHE A 46 -6.48 3.19 4.75
N ASP A 47 -5.63 3.55 3.80
CA ASP A 47 -4.59 2.67 3.27
C ASP A 47 -3.33 2.72 4.15
N ILE A 48 -2.49 1.69 4.06
CA ILE A 48 -1.20 1.64 4.77
C ILE A 48 -0.06 1.62 3.76
N THR A 49 0.89 2.55 3.90
CA THR A 49 2.12 2.56 3.11
C THR A 49 3.27 2.02 3.94
N CYS A 50 3.74 0.83 3.59
CA CYS A 50 4.96 0.27 4.15
C CYS A 50 6.16 0.99 3.53
N ASP A 51 6.88 1.75 4.34
CA ASP A 51 7.88 2.70 3.86
C ASP A 51 9.27 2.06 3.75
N LEU A 52 9.76 1.92 2.52
CA LEU A 52 11.12 1.41 2.24
C LEU A 52 12.16 2.51 2.12
N GLU A 53 11.75 3.74 1.78
CA GLU A 53 12.66 4.88 1.57
C GLU A 53 13.24 5.40 2.89
N ASP A 54 12.44 6.10 3.70
CA ASP A 54 12.91 6.65 4.97
C ASP A 54 12.91 5.60 6.10
N GLY A 55 12.21 4.48 5.88
CA GLY A 55 12.09 3.39 6.86
C GLY A 55 13.31 2.48 6.93
N ALA A 56 14.09 2.37 5.86
CA ALA A 56 15.29 1.54 5.82
C ALA A 56 16.50 2.25 6.41
N ALA A 57 17.29 1.54 7.22
CA ALA A 57 18.63 2.00 7.55
C ALA A 57 19.54 1.86 6.31
N ALA A 58 20.45 2.82 6.10
CA ALA A 58 21.39 2.76 4.98
C ALA A 58 22.20 1.45 4.99
N GLY A 59 22.20 0.75 3.86
CA GLY A 59 22.83 -0.57 3.68
C GLY A 59 21.97 -1.77 4.12
N ASP A 60 20.73 -1.53 4.56
CA ASP A 60 19.79 -2.57 5.02
C ASP A 60 18.54 -2.69 4.13
N GLU A 61 18.54 -2.03 2.96
CA GLU A 61 17.39 -1.85 2.08
C GLU A 61 16.75 -3.19 1.69
N ARG A 62 17.59 -4.17 1.32
CA ARG A 62 17.11 -5.52 0.95
C ARG A 62 16.45 -6.25 2.12
N ARG A 63 17.01 -6.14 3.33
CA ARG A 63 16.43 -6.79 4.51
C ARG A 63 15.10 -6.15 4.85
N HIS A 64 15.03 -4.83 4.76
CA HIS A 64 13.83 -4.06 5.03
C HIS A 64 12.71 -4.36 4.02
N ALA A 65 13.02 -4.42 2.73
CA ALA A 65 12.09 -4.86 1.68
C ALA A 65 11.56 -6.28 1.92
N THR A 66 12.43 -7.19 2.38
CA THR A 66 12.02 -8.57 2.72
C THR A 66 11.05 -8.60 3.90
N MET A 67 11.31 -7.82 4.96
CA MET A 67 10.40 -7.68 6.10
C MET A 67 9.04 -7.14 5.66
N VAL A 68 9.01 -6.12 4.79
CA VAL A 68 7.76 -5.57 4.25
C VAL A 68 6.99 -6.61 3.42
N VAL A 69 7.68 -7.41 2.60
CA VAL A 69 7.08 -8.54 1.86
C VAL A 69 6.40 -9.53 2.81
N ASP A 70 7.09 -9.93 3.90
CA ASP A 70 6.54 -10.85 4.89
C ASP A 70 5.30 -10.26 5.59
N MET A 71 5.35 -8.97 5.95
CA MET A 71 4.21 -8.27 6.55
C MET A 71 3.01 -8.21 5.60
N LEU A 72 3.23 -7.91 4.31
CA LEU A 72 2.17 -7.83 3.31
C LEU A 72 1.53 -9.19 2.99
N ARG A 73 2.31 -10.28 3.03
CA ARG A 73 1.80 -11.66 2.90
C ARG A 73 1.04 -12.15 4.12
N SER A 74 1.33 -11.60 5.31
CA SER A 74 0.73 -12.06 6.55
C SER A 74 -0.81 -11.96 6.56
N ASP A 75 -1.44 -12.79 7.39
CA ASP A 75 -2.88 -12.75 7.65
C ASP A 75 -3.31 -11.44 8.35
N ALA A 76 -2.36 -10.70 8.94
CA ALA A 76 -2.63 -9.40 9.57
C ALA A 76 -3.03 -8.33 8.54
N ASN A 77 -2.49 -8.41 7.30
CA ASN A 77 -2.94 -7.62 6.17
C ASN A 77 -4.28 -8.17 5.65
N ARG A 78 -5.34 -7.99 6.43
CA ARG A 78 -6.66 -8.60 6.21
C ARG A 78 -7.40 -8.02 5.01
N PHE A 79 -7.31 -6.71 4.81
CA PHE A 79 -8.05 -6.00 3.76
C PHE A 79 -7.31 -5.89 2.44
N LYS A 80 -6.01 -6.27 2.41
CA LYS A 80 -5.13 -6.13 1.24
C LYS A 80 -5.09 -4.69 0.71
N GLN A 81 -5.12 -3.74 1.65
CA GLN A 81 -5.06 -2.29 1.43
C GLN A 81 -3.74 -1.71 1.96
N ALA A 82 -2.67 -2.44 1.68
CA ALA A 82 -1.33 -2.04 2.06
C ALA A 82 -0.45 -2.01 0.82
N GLY A 83 0.13 -0.85 0.56
CA GLY A 83 1.09 -0.60 -0.50
C GLY A 83 2.49 -0.43 0.05
N VAL A 84 3.42 -0.08 -0.84
CA VAL A 84 4.80 0.24 -0.47
C VAL A 84 5.24 1.56 -1.09
N ARG A 85 6.10 2.28 -0.39
CA ARG A 85 6.91 3.36 -0.97
C ARG A 85 8.32 2.83 -1.18
N ILE A 86 8.79 2.79 -2.42
CA ILE A 86 10.18 2.43 -2.75
C ILE A 86 11.05 3.69 -2.77
N HIS A 87 12.37 3.52 -2.82
CA HIS A 87 13.26 4.66 -3.01
C HIS A 87 13.04 5.34 -4.37
N GLY A 88 13.40 6.63 -4.44
CA GLY A 88 13.38 7.40 -5.70
C GLY A 88 14.32 6.85 -6.79
N PRO A 89 14.10 7.20 -8.07
CA PRO A 89 14.88 6.71 -9.21
C PRO A 89 16.40 6.98 -9.13
N GLU A 90 16.81 8.00 -8.37
CA GLU A 90 18.20 8.39 -8.13
C GLU A 90 18.95 7.50 -7.14
N SER A 91 18.25 6.66 -6.37
CA SER A 91 18.79 5.91 -5.23
C SER A 91 19.68 4.71 -5.58
N GLY A 92 19.68 4.25 -6.84
CA GLY A 92 20.38 3.04 -7.27
C GLY A 92 19.87 1.72 -6.66
N VAL A 93 18.91 1.77 -5.72
CA VAL A 93 18.34 0.59 -5.04
C VAL A 93 16.89 0.31 -5.44
N TRP A 94 16.16 1.31 -5.97
CA TRP A 94 14.73 1.21 -6.27
C TRP A 94 14.34 0.04 -7.17
N GLU A 95 15.14 -0.29 -8.21
CA GLU A 95 14.85 -1.43 -9.10
C GLU A 95 14.91 -2.76 -8.34
N ALA A 96 15.90 -2.90 -7.43
CA ALA A 96 16.06 -4.10 -6.64
C ALA A 96 14.93 -4.24 -5.60
N GLU A 97 14.45 -3.13 -5.04
CA GLU A 97 13.27 -3.12 -4.16
C GLU A 97 12.02 -3.50 -4.93
N LEU A 98 11.81 -2.93 -6.12
CA LEU A 98 10.69 -3.24 -6.99
C LEU A 98 10.66 -4.74 -7.36
N ASP A 99 11.81 -5.32 -7.70
CA ASP A 99 11.93 -6.75 -7.99
C ASP A 99 11.55 -7.62 -6.78
N VAL A 100 12.03 -7.26 -5.58
CA VAL A 100 11.70 -7.98 -4.33
C VAL A 100 10.20 -7.89 -4.03
N VAL A 101 9.61 -6.70 -4.14
CA VAL A 101 8.18 -6.48 -3.86
C VAL A 101 7.31 -7.20 -4.90
N LEU A 102 7.56 -7.04 -6.20
CA LEU A 102 6.73 -7.65 -7.23
C LEU A 102 6.83 -9.17 -7.21
N THR A 103 8.03 -9.73 -7.00
CA THR A 103 8.21 -11.18 -6.86
C THR A 103 7.57 -11.72 -5.58
N GLY A 104 7.70 -10.97 -4.49
CA GLY A 104 7.26 -11.39 -3.17
C GLY A 104 5.76 -11.25 -2.96
N VAL A 105 5.14 -10.17 -3.44
CA VAL A 105 3.76 -9.75 -3.12
C VAL A 105 3.02 -9.07 -4.28
N GLY A 106 3.46 -9.21 -5.52
CA GLY A 106 2.77 -8.59 -6.68
C GLY A 106 1.30 -9.00 -6.82
N ASP A 107 0.89 -10.12 -6.22
CA ASP A 107 -0.48 -10.62 -6.16
C ASP A 107 -1.36 -9.98 -5.06
N VAL A 108 -0.75 -9.30 -4.08
CA VAL A 108 -1.45 -8.79 -2.88
C VAL A 108 -1.13 -7.34 -2.51
N VAL A 109 -0.06 -6.75 -3.04
CA VAL A 109 0.30 -5.34 -2.80
C VAL A 109 -0.74 -4.43 -3.46
N ALA A 110 -1.24 -3.44 -2.71
CA ALA A 110 -2.31 -2.56 -3.19
C ALA A 110 -1.80 -1.56 -4.23
N TYR A 111 -0.60 -1.02 -4.03
CA TYR A 111 0.07 -0.05 -4.89
C TYR A 111 1.56 0.04 -4.57
N ILE A 112 2.31 0.67 -5.46
CA ILE A 112 3.74 0.99 -5.31
C ILE A 112 3.90 2.47 -5.67
N THR A 113 4.56 3.25 -4.79
CA THR A 113 4.85 4.67 -4.99
C THR A 113 6.33 4.94 -5.06
#